data_AF-A0A958KSM7-F1
#
_entry.id   AF-A0A958KSM7-F1
#
_cell.length_a   1.000
_cell.length_b   1.000
_cell.length_c   1.000
_cell.angle_alpha   90.00
_cell.angle_beta   90.00
_cell.angle_gamma   90.00
#
_symmetry.space_group_name_H-M   'P 1'
#
loop_
_entity.id
_entity.type
_entity.pdbx_description
1 polymer ?
#
loop_
_entity_poly.entity_id
_entity_poly.type
_entity_poly.pdbx_seq_one_letter_code
_entity_poly.pdbx_strand_id
1 'polypeptide(L)'
;MSKASKSLVIVESPTKAKTIRKFLGKDYIVESCMGHIRDLPQSAKDIPEKFKKEKWASLGVNPDKNFAPIYCIPKNKTKIVSELKSKLKDADELILATDEDREGESISWH
;
A
#
# COMPACT_ATOMS: atom_id res chain seq x y z
N MET A 1 -31.53 -5.82 -9.36
CA MET A 1 -30.36 -6.51 -9.93
C MET A 1 -29.32 -6.59 -8.82
N SER A 2 -28.91 -7.79 -8.39
CA SER A 2 -27.90 -7.95 -7.34
C SER A 2 -26.59 -7.30 -7.81
N LYS A 3 -26.02 -6.40 -7.00
CA LYS A 3 -24.66 -5.93 -7.20
C LYS A 3 -23.78 -7.19 -7.21
N ALA A 4 -23.18 -7.52 -8.35
CA ALA A 4 -22.26 -8.65 -8.43
C ALA A 4 -21.12 -8.36 -7.44
N SER A 5 -20.91 -9.27 -6.48
CA SER A 5 -19.89 -9.12 -5.46
C SER A 5 -18.53 -9.03 -6.15
N LYS A 6 -17.81 -7.93 -5.98
CA LYS A 6 -16.50 -7.74 -6.64
C LYS A 6 -15.39 -7.72 -5.61
N SER A 7 -14.47 -8.68 -5.70
CA SER A 7 -13.29 -8.72 -4.84
C SER A 7 -12.17 -7.87 -5.47
N LEU A 8 -11.53 -7.02 -4.68
CA LEU A 8 -10.33 -6.27 -5.08
C LEU A 8 -9.10 -7.10 -4.74
N VAL A 9 -8.32 -7.46 -5.75
CA VAL A 9 -7.04 -8.17 -5.58
C VAL A 9 -5.91 -7.18 -5.78
N ILE A 10 -5.04 -7.02 -4.78
CA ILE A 10 -3.86 -6.15 -4.88
C ILE A 10 -2.61 -7.02 -5.01
N VAL A 11 -1.84 -6.77 -6.06
CA VAL A 11 -0.51 -7.37 -6.28
C VAL A 11 0.57 -6.30 -6.29
N GLU A 12 1.82 -6.72 -6.18
CA GLU A 12 2.98 -5.84 -6.22
C GLU A 12 3.26 -5.21 -7.59
N SER A 13 3.21 -5.98 -8.68
CA SER A 13 3.68 -5.54 -10.00
C SER A 13 2.61 -5.56 -11.12
N PRO A 14 2.70 -4.67 -12.13
CA PRO A 14 1.74 -4.63 -13.24
C PRO A 14 1.71 -5.90 -14.08
N THR A 15 2.86 -6.56 -14.23
CA THR A 15 2.96 -7.82 -14.98
C THR A 15 2.21 -8.92 -14.26
N LYS A 16 2.37 -9.05 -12.94
CA LYS A 16 1.61 -10.00 -12.12
C LYS A 16 0.11 -9.71 -12.20
N ALA A 17 -0.30 -8.43 -12.16
CA ALA A 17 -1.70 -8.05 -12.31
C ALA A 17 -2.27 -8.50 -13.66
N LYS A 18 -1.54 -8.27 -14.77
CA LYS A 18 -1.95 -8.73 -16.11
C LYS A 18 -2.08 -10.25 -16.18
N THR A 19 -1.20 -10.99 -15.52
CA THR A 19 -1.24 -12.46 -15.49
C THR A 19 -2.44 -12.96 -14.68
N ILE A 20 -2.64 -12.46 -13.45
CA ILE A 20 -3.72 -12.91 -12.57
C ILE A 20 -5.11 -12.59 -13.15
N ARG A 21 -5.28 -11.44 -13.84
CA ARG A 21 -6.54 -11.10 -14.54
C ARG A 21 -6.98 -12.15 -15.55
N LYS A 22 -6.04 -12.91 -16.14
CA LYS A 22 -6.37 -13.98 -17.09
C LYS A 22 -7.02 -15.20 -16.41
N PHE A 23 -6.82 -15.36 -15.10
CA PHE A 23 -7.31 -16.52 -14.34
C PHE A 23 -8.61 -16.23 -13.56
N LEU A 24 -8.75 -15.04 -12.98
CA LEU A 24 -9.82 -14.77 -11.99
C LEU A 24 -11.18 -14.34 -12.58
N GLY A 25 -11.28 -14.04 -13.88
CA GLY A 25 -12.56 -13.70 -14.51
C GLY A 25 -13.09 -12.31 -14.12
N LYS A 26 -14.40 -12.08 -14.31
CA LYS A 26 -15.03 -10.73 -14.24
C LYS A 26 -15.42 -10.27 -12.83
N ASP A 27 -15.43 -11.19 -11.87
CA ASP A 27 -15.82 -10.92 -10.49
C ASP A 27 -14.67 -10.35 -9.65
N TYR A 28 -13.46 -10.27 -10.22
CA TYR A 28 -12.27 -9.76 -9.55
C TYR A 28 -11.74 -8.52 -10.25
N ILE A 29 -11.47 -7.49 -9.47
CA ILE A 29 -10.73 -6.31 -9.90
C ILE A 29 -9.30 -6.49 -9.41
N VAL A 30 -8.37 -6.81 -10.31
CA VAL A 30 -6.95 -7.00 -9.95
C VAL A 30 -6.20 -5.70 -10.21
N GLU A 31 -5.46 -5.19 -9.24
CA GLU A 31 -4.68 -3.95 -9.33
C GLU A 31 -3.26 -4.11 -8.79
N SER A 32 -2.35 -3.26 -9.26
CA SER A 32 -0.95 -3.25 -8.83
C SER A 32 -0.68 -2.07 -7.91
N CYS A 33 -0.06 -2.30 -6.74
CA CYS A 33 0.42 -1.24 -5.85
C CYS A 33 1.77 -0.63 -6.29
N MET A 34 2.40 -1.23 -7.31
CA MET A 34 3.70 -0.84 -7.87
C MET A 34 4.84 -1.01 -6.85
N GLY A 35 4.79 -2.05 -6.01
CA GLY A 35 5.66 -2.26 -4.84
C GLY A 35 5.25 -1.41 -3.64
N HIS A 36 6.21 -1.07 -2.76
CA HIS A 36 5.95 -0.33 -1.51
C HIS A 36 5.13 0.95 -1.71
N ILE A 37 4.13 1.14 -0.84
CA ILE A 37 3.27 2.34 -0.81
C ILE A 37 3.58 3.26 0.37
N ARG A 38 4.33 2.76 1.35
CA ARG A 38 4.85 3.51 2.49
C ARG A 38 6.34 3.23 2.66
N ASP A 39 7.06 4.24 3.12
CA ASP A 39 8.49 4.18 3.44
C ASP A 39 8.81 5.16 4.58
N LEU A 40 10.01 5.08 5.13
CA LEU A 40 10.55 6.10 6.00
C LEU A 40 10.67 7.45 5.25
N PRO A 41 10.61 8.60 5.96
CA PRO A 41 10.77 9.90 5.33
C PRO A 41 12.16 10.04 4.69
N GLN A 42 12.20 10.26 3.38
CA GLN A 42 13.45 10.47 2.64
C GLN A 42 13.97 11.91 2.74
N SER A 43 13.07 12.86 3.08
CA SER A 43 13.42 14.26 3.26
C SER A 43 12.60 14.90 4.37
N ALA A 44 13.05 16.05 4.88
CA ALA A 44 12.32 16.83 5.89
C ALA A 44 10.91 17.24 5.43
N LYS A 45 10.66 17.26 4.11
CA LYS A 45 9.34 17.59 3.53
C LYS A 45 8.34 16.45 3.68
N ASP A 46 8.81 15.22 3.84
CA ASP A 46 7.97 14.03 3.94
C ASP A 46 7.59 13.72 5.39
N ILE A 47 8.23 14.40 6.36
CA ILE A 47 7.93 14.27 7.79
C ILE A 47 6.55 14.88 8.10
N PRO A 48 5.59 14.10 8.64
CA PRO A 48 4.29 14.61 9.05
C PRO A 48 4.40 15.70 10.12
N GLU A 49 3.50 16.69 10.09
CA GLU A 49 3.56 17.85 11.00
C GLU A 49 3.59 17.48 12.49
N LYS A 50 2.87 16.41 12.87
CA LYS A 50 2.88 15.86 14.23
C LYS A 50 4.26 15.45 14.73
N PHE A 51 5.20 15.12 13.83
CA PHE A 51 6.56 14.70 14.17
C PHE A 51 7.62 15.75 13.85
N LYS A 52 7.30 16.85 13.15
CA LYS A 52 8.30 17.87 12.75
C LYS A 52 9.04 18.53 13.92
N LYS A 53 8.45 18.54 15.12
CA LYS A 53 9.07 19.08 16.34
C LYS A 53 9.98 18.08 17.05
N GLU A 54 9.92 16.81 16.66
CA GLU A 54 10.70 15.74 17.25
C GLU A 54 12.11 15.72 16.66
N LYS A 55 13.14 15.73 17.52
CA LYS A 55 14.54 15.74 17.08
C LYS A 55 14.93 14.48 16.30
N TRP A 56 14.28 13.35 16.60
CA TRP A 56 14.53 12.06 15.95
C TRP A 56 13.79 11.92 14.60
N ALA A 57 12.87 12.81 14.24
CA ALA A 57 12.02 12.62 13.07
C ALA A 57 12.77 12.56 11.73
N SER A 58 13.93 13.20 11.63
CA SER A 58 14.79 13.11 10.45
C SER A 58 15.43 11.74 10.26
N LEU A 59 15.56 10.94 11.34
CA LEU A 59 16.00 9.55 11.26
C LEU A 59 14.87 8.64 10.77
N GLY A 60 13.61 9.07 10.89
CA GLY A 60 12.44 8.26 10.57
C GLY A 60 12.12 7.16 11.59
N VAL A 61 12.98 6.93 12.58
CA VAL A 61 12.83 5.93 13.63
C VAL A 61 13.15 6.55 14.97
N ASN A 62 12.38 6.25 16.02
CA ASN A 62 12.61 6.76 17.37
C ASN A 62 13.40 5.74 18.21
N PRO A 63 14.72 5.92 18.44
CA PRO A 63 15.53 4.96 19.20
C PRO A 63 15.12 4.89 20.68
N ASP A 64 14.60 5.99 21.23
CA ASP A 64 14.22 6.11 22.64
C ASP A 64 12.82 5.54 22.93
N LYS A 65 12.06 5.23 21.88
CA LYS A 65 10.69 4.71 21.99
C LYS A 65 10.52 3.43 21.18
N ASN A 66 11.22 2.38 21.59
CA ASN A 66 11.14 1.04 21.04
C ASN A 66 11.25 1.01 19.49
N PHE A 67 12.12 1.84 18.93
CA PHE A 67 12.33 1.95 17.48
C PHE A 67 11.05 2.23 16.68
N ALA A 68 10.12 2.99 17.25
CA ALA A 68 8.87 3.34 16.55
C ALA A 68 9.16 4.09 15.23
N PRO A 69 8.70 3.59 14.08
CA PRO A 69 8.96 4.21 12.78
C PRO A 69 7.93 5.30 12.43
N ILE A 70 8.33 6.24 11.59
CA ILE A 70 7.46 7.14 10.85
C ILE A 70 7.34 6.58 9.44
N TYR A 71 6.18 5.99 9.14
CA TYR A 71 5.85 5.63 7.76
C TYR A 71 5.08 6.76 7.10
N CYS A 72 5.57 7.20 5.94
CA CYS A 72 4.93 8.20 5.09
C CYS A 72 4.60 7.59 3.72
N ILE A 73 3.61 8.16 3.03
CA ILE A 73 3.29 7.76 1.65
C ILE A 73 4.14 8.63 0.72
N PRO A 74 5.05 8.07 -0.09
CA PRO A 74 5.82 8.84 -1.06
C PRO A 74 4.90 9.58 -2.05
N LYS A 75 5.32 10.77 -2.50
CA LYS A 75 4.48 11.61 -3.39
C LYS A 75 4.06 10.90 -4.68
N ASN A 76 4.96 10.13 -5.28
CA ASN A 76 4.69 9.32 -6.47
C ASN A 76 3.71 8.16 -6.21
N LYS A 77 3.45 7.79 -4.95
CA LYS A 77 2.51 6.73 -4.55
C LYS A 77 1.15 7.26 -4.11
N THR A 78 1.01 8.56 -3.87
CA THR A 78 -0.24 9.16 -3.36
C THR A 78 -1.43 8.90 -4.28
N LYS A 79 -1.24 9.02 -5.61
CA LYS A 79 -2.29 8.74 -6.60
C LYS A 79 -2.73 7.28 -6.57
N ILE A 80 -1.77 6.35 -6.53
CA ILE A 80 -2.03 4.91 -6.47
C ILE A 80 -2.85 4.57 -5.22
N VAL A 81 -2.43 5.07 -4.04
CA VAL A 81 -3.15 4.84 -2.79
C VAL A 81 -4.58 5.40 -2.86
N SER A 82 -4.76 6.58 -3.46
CA SER A 82 -6.10 7.16 -3.64
C SER A 82 -6.98 6.30 -4.55
N GLU A 83 -6.43 5.78 -5.65
CA GLU A 83 -7.16 4.91 -6.58
C GLU A 83 -7.53 3.57 -5.94
N LEU A 84 -6.61 2.94 -5.20
CA LEU A 84 -6.86 1.70 -4.47
C LEU A 84 -7.95 1.91 -3.40
N LYS A 85 -7.87 3.00 -2.63
CA LYS A 85 -8.92 3.38 -1.67
C LYS A 85 -10.27 3.62 -2.34
N SER A 86 -10.29 4.19 -3.54
CA SER A 86 -11.54 4.38 -4.28
C SER A 86 -12.16 3.04 -4.67
N LYS A 87 -11.37 2.12 -5.23
CA LYS A 87 -11.84 0.79 -5.65
C LYS A 87 -12.28 -0.05 -4.46
N LEU A 88 -11.60 0.06 -3.33
CA LEU A 88 -11.94 -0.65 -2.10
C LEU A 88 -13.34 -0.29 -1.58
N LYS A 89 -13.82 0.94 -1.79
CA LYS A 89 -15.18 1.35 -1.38
C LYS A 89 -16.28 0.57 -2.11
N ASP A 90 -16.00 0.13 -3.32
CA ASP A 90 -16.95 -0.57 -4.17
C ASP A 90 -16.86 -2.09 -4.04
N ALA A 91 -15.77 -2.60 -3.45
CA ALA A 91 -15.45 -4.01 -3.30
C ALA A 91 -16.02 -4.61 -2.01
N ASP A 92 -16.43 -5.87 -2.08
CA ASP A 92 -17.00 -6.60 -0.93
C ASP A 92 -15.91 -7.35 -0.14
N GLU A 93 -14.79 -7.64 -0.80
CA GLU A 93 -13.64 -8.33 -0.22
C GLU A 93 -12.34 -7.72 -0.74
N LEU A 94 -11.30 -7.71 0.09
CA LEU A 94 -9.94 -7.34 -0.25
C LEU A 94 -9.02 -8.57 -0.15
N ILE A 95 -8.34 -8.89 -1.24
CA ILE A 95 -7.37 -9.98 -1.32
C ILE A 95 -5.99 -9.37 -1.55
N LEU A 96 -5.06 -9.68 -0.65
CA LEU A 96 -3.65 -9.28 -0.75
C LEU A 96 -2.86 -10.44 -1.37
N ALA A 97 -2.34 -10.23 -2.58
CA ALA A 97 -1.69 -11.25 -3.40
C ALA A 97 -0.24 -10.86 -3.73
N THR A 98 0.47 -10.33 -2.73
CA THR A 98 1.91 -10.10 -2.78
C THR A 98 2.68 -11.42 -2.84
N ASP A 99 4.00 -11.34 -2.98
CA ASP A 99 4.84 -12.53 -2.94
C ASP A 99 4.85 -13.15 -1.53
N GLU A 100 5.09 -14.46 -1.47
CA GLU A 100 5.09 -15.27 -0.24
C GLU A 100 6.41 -15.15 0.54
N ASP A 101 6.98 -13.94 0.57
CA ASP A 101 8.21 -13.63 1.27
C ASP A 101 8.02 -12.47 2.26
N ARG A 102 9.08 -12.15 3.00
CA ARG A 102 9.05 -11.07 4.00
C ARG A 102 8.73 -9.71 3.38
N GLU A 103 9.17 -9.46 2.15
CA GLU A 103 8.94 -8.17 1.51
C GLU A 103 7.49 -8.04 1.05
N GLY A 104 6.93 -9.10 0.47
CA GLY A 104 5.53 -9.18 0.13
C GLY A 104 4.63 -8.99 1.35
N GLU A 105 4.94 -9.67 2.47
CA GLU A 105 4.18 -9.50 3.71
C GLU A 105 4.27 -8.07 4.25
N SER A 106 5.45 -7.44 4.17
CA SER A 106 5.63 -6.03 4.53
C SER A 106 4.79 -5.09 3.66
N ILE A 107 4.74 -5.32 2.34
CA ILE A 107 3.89 -4.56 1.41
C ILE A 107 2.41 -4.75 1.73
N SER A 108 1.99 -5.98 2.05
CA SER A 108 0.61 -6.30 2.42
C SER A 108 0.18 -5.71 3.75
N TRP A 109 1.07 -5.68 4.74
CA TRP A 109 0.85 -5.01 6.01
C TRP A 109 0.74 -3.48 5.86
N HIS A 110 1.38 -2.93 4.83
CA HIS A 110 1.49 -1.49 4.62
C HIS A 110 0.23 -0.82 4.08
#